data_AF-A0A7J6TCZ6-F1
#
_entry.id   AF-A0A7J6TCZ6-F1
#
_cell.length_a   1.000
_cell.length_b   1.000
_cell.length_c   1.000
_cell.angle_alpha   90.00
_cell.angle_beta   90.00
_cell.angle_gamma   90.00
#
_symmetry.space_group_name_H-M   'P 1'
#
loop_
_entity.id
_entity.type
_entity.pdbx_description
1 polymer ?
#
loop_
_entity_poly.entity_id
_entity_poly.type
_entity_poly.pdbx_seq_one_letter_code
_entity_poly.pdbx_strand_id
1 'polypeptide(L)'
;VEEKFIRQCVYGCVRYQKFLRIFVTAFLEFRPAVTQRGEQTLYMVLAYLIFLRLRELTVPELGRFLDTCSPPTMLALLEFAFDRSAVESWVYTEWAKIYDERFIEESILKPIEDLRHECDTLLNAVSRKATGTDAKVDHSLPPIKPRIKHTVPSPFQLTEPKPRQLPVPRETIKPVTSRPVPESLSANSLRKIKEQDEARLLMTKEKTQSKYGEDTVPTLVTAGRAADIDSLRKEMEDKRFAECTFQPSPAKPVPKVLPESEVKATSASLLREYSLLTKKQELEHDILRQYLTELRDASEFHDWQNRMYAQDELDEKLRLERRKLEMHLAREQAAEASKAHHRRNNVLASIQKET
;
A
#
# COMPACT_ATOMS: atom_id res chain seq x y z
N VAL A 1 -1.32 22.78 6.35
CA VAL A 1 -0.14 23.42 5.70
C VAL A 1 0.61 22.40 4.87
N GLU A 2 0.91 21.23 5.44
CA GLU A 2 1.61 20.12 4.76
C GLU A 2 0.91 19.63 3.48
N GLU A 3 -0.40 19.42 3.50
CA GLU A 3 -1.13 18.97 2.30
C GLU A 3 -1.02 20.00 1.14
N LYS A 4 -1.02 21.29 1.46
CA LYS A 4 -0.86 22.36 0.46
C LYS A 4 0.55 22.34 -0.12
N PHE A 5 1.57 22.12 0.70
CA PHE A 5 2.95 21.97 0.24
C PHE A 5 3.09 20.74 -0.67
N ILE A 6 2.57 19.58 -0.27
CA ILE A 6 2.61 18.35 -1.08
C ILE A 6 1.92 18.58 -2.42
N ARG A 7 0.71 19.15 -2.43
CA ARG A 7 0.01 19.51 -3.67
C ARG A 7 0.87 20.43 -4.53
N GLN A 8 1.44 21.49 -3.97
CA GLN A 8 2.32 22.40 -4.72
C GLN A 8 3.53 21.68 -5.32
N CYS A 9 4.19 20.79 -4.57
CA CYS A 9 5.32 20.01 -5.07
C CYS A 9 4.92 19.07 -6.19
N VAL A 10 3.80 18.34 -6.05
CA VAL A 10 3.29 17.44 -7.10
C VAL A 10 2.91 18.24 -8.35
N TYR A 11 2.16 19.34 -8.21
CA TYR A 11 1.83 20.23 -9.33
C TYR A 11 3.08 20.80 -9.99
N GLY A 12 4.09 21.19 -9.21
CA GLY A 12 5.37 21.67 -9.70
C GLY A 12 6.13 20.61 -10.50
N CYS A 13 6.20 19.38 -10.00
CA CYS A 13 6.83 18.26 -10.70
C CYS A 13 6.15 17.95 -12.03
N VAL A 14 4.82 18.03 -12.10
CA VAL A 14 4.05 17.84 -13.35
C VAL A 14 4.27 19.03 -14.30
N ARG A 15 4.25 20.27 -13.80
CA ARG A 15 4.46 21.48 -14.61
C ARG A 15 5.84 21.52 -15.26
N TYR A 16 6.88 21.16 -14.51
CA TYR A 16 8.28 21.15 -14.98
C TYR A 16 8.76 19.74 -15.36
N GLN A 17 7.84 18.83 -15.71
CA GLN A 17 8.17 17.42 -15.95
C GLN A 17 9.22 17.25 -17.05
N LYS A 18 9.13 18.01 -18.14
CA LYS A 18 10.10 17.93 -19.25
C LYS A 18 11.51 18.33 -18.81
N PHE A 19 11.61 19.45 -18.08
CA PHE A 19 12.85 19.95 -17.49
C PHE A 19 13.50 18.91 -16.56
N LEU A 20 12.71 18.39 -15.62
CA LEU A 20 13.17 17.44 -14.61
C LEU A 20 13.55 16.10 -15.24
N ARG A 21 12.80 15.66 -16.26
CA ARG A 21 13.08 14.40 -16.94
C ARG A 21 14.45 14.42 -17.61
N ILE A 22 14.81 15.51 -18.30
CA ILE A 22 16.12 15.68 -18.94
C ILE A 22 17.25 15.60 -17.91
N PHE A 23 17.09 16.29 -16.78
CA PHE A 23 18.08 16.26 -15.70
C PHE A 23 18.25 14.85 -15.13
N VAL A 24 17.13 14.18 -14.81
CA VAL A 24 17.20 12.84 -14.21
C VAL A 24 17.73 11.81 -15.20
N THR A 25 17.43 11.92 -16.49
CA THR A 25 18.03 11.05 -17.51
C THR A 25 19.54 11.25 -17.59
N ALA A 26 20.02 12.49 -17.59
CA ALA A 26 21.45 12.78 -17.58
C ALA A 26 22.13 12.28 -16.30
N PHE A 27 21.49 12.46 -15.14
CA PHE A 27 22.00 11.98 -13.86
C PHE A 27 22.14 10.45 -13.81
N LEU A 28 21.14 9.72 -14.34
CA LEU A 28 21.17 8.26 -14.43
C LEU A 28 22.30 7.74 -15.32
N GLU A 29 22.72 8.52 -16.32
CA GLU A 29 23.84 8.21 -17.21
C GLU A 29 25.20 8.62 -16.63
N PHE A 30 25.24 9.69 -15.82
CA PHE A 30 26.47 10.18 -15.19
C PHE A 30 27.03 9.19 -14.16
N ARG A 31 26.17 8.57 -13.32
CA ARG A 31 26.57 7.55 -12.34
C ARG A 31 25.63 6.32 -12.31
N PRO A 32 25.69 5.45 -13.32
CA PRO A 32 24.80 4.29 -13.42
C PRO A 32 25.06 3.23 -12.34
N ALA A 33 26.24 3.22 -11.73
CA ALA A 33 26.61 2.23 -10.72
C ALA A 33 25.95 2.46 -9.36
N VAL A 34 25.61 3.73 -9.05
CA VAL A 34 25.04 4.13 -7.75
C VAL A 34 23.52 4.31 -7.86
N THR A 35 23.05 4.76 -9.02
CA THR A 35 21.67 5.20 -9.21
C THR A 35 20.77 4.10 -9.76
N GLN A 36 19.57 3.92 -9.18
CA GLN A 36 18.61 2.91 -9.61
C GLN A 36 17.50 3.52 -10.48
N ARG A 37 17.24 2.94 -11.66
CA ARG A 37 16.17 3.43 -12.57
C ARG A 37 14.76 3.36 -11.97
N GLY A 38 14.52 2.43 -11.04
CA GLY A 38 13.24 2.32 -10.32
C GLY A 38 12.90 3.54 -9.45
N GLU A 39 13.89 4.33 -9.07
CA GLU A 39 13.73 5.52 -8.22
C GLU A 39 13.64 6.82 -9.03
N GLN A 40 13.40 6.74 -10.35
CA GLN A 40 13.36 7.91 -11.23
C GLN A 40 12.38 9.00 -10.74
N THR A 41 11.19 8.60 -10.28
CA THR A 41 10.20 9.54 -9.73
C THR A 41 10.71 10.27 -8.50
N LEU A 42 11.46 9.59 -7.63
CA LEU A 42 12.08 10.18 -6.44
C LEU A 42 13.13 11.21 -6.85
N TYR A 43 14.01 10.89 -7.80
CA TYR A 43 15.00 11.85 -8.30
C TYR A 43 14.35 13.06 -8.97
N MET A 44 13.20 12.89 -9.64
CA MET A 44 12.45 14.03 -10.20
C MET A 44 11.93 14.97 -9.11
N VAL A 45 11.38 14.42 -8.03
CA VAL A 45 10.90 15.22 -6.90
C VAL A 45 12.07 15.93 -6.21
N LEU A 46 13.19 15.24 -5.96
CA LEU A 46 14.37 15.86 -5.35
C LEU A 46 15.00 16.94 -6.25
N ALA A 47 15.11 16.69 -7.56
CA ALA A 47 15.59 17.69 -8.50
C ALA A 47 14.68 18.92 -8.53
N TYR A 48 13.36 18.75 -8.44
CA TYR A 48 12.42 19.87 -8.30
C TYR A 48 12.68 20.67 -7.03
N LEU A 49 12.92 20.00 -5.89
CA LEU A 49 13.23 20.68 -4.64
C LEU A 49 14.55 21.45 -4.72
N ILE A 50 15.57 20.88 -5.36
CA ILE A 50 16.91 21.49 -5.50
C ILE A 50 16.90 22.69 -6.45
N PHE A 51 16.31 22.58 -7.64
CA PHE A 51 16.40 23.64 -8.64
C PHE A 51 15.35 24.76 -8.44
N LEU A 52 14.14 24.41 -8.02
CA LEU A 52 13.00 25.34 -8.07
C LEU A 52 12.47 25.76 -6.70
N ARG A 53 12.85 25.05 -5.62
CA ARG A 53 12.31 25.31 -4.27
C ARG A 53 13.38 25.52 -3.21
N LEU A 54 14.67 25.45 -3.54
CA LEU A 54 15.75 25.55 -2.55
C LEU A 54 15.70 26.85 -1.74
N ARG A 55 15.35 27.97 -2.40
CA ARG A 55 15.21 29.28 -1.75
C ARG A 55 14.04 29.32 -0.74
N GLU A 56 12.98 28.55 -0.99
CA GLU A 56 11.80 28.52 -0.12
C GLU A 56 11.90 27.46 0.98
N LEU A 57 12.50 26.31 0.67
CA LEU A 57 12.62 25.16 1.57
C LEU A 57 13.77 25.33 2.57
N THR A 58 14.80 26.11 2.21
CA THR A 58 16.07 26.22 2.95
C THR A 58 16.90 24.92 2.93
N VAL A 59 18.22 25.07 3.03
CA VAL A 59 19.20 23.97 3.01
C VAL A 59 19.02 22.94 4.14
N PRO A 60 18.73 23.29 5.41
CA PRO A 60 18.57 22.30 6.48
C PRO A 60 17.33 21.42 6.30
N GLU A 61 16.22 21.95 5.77
CA GLU A 61 15.04 21.13 5.51
C GLU A 61 15.28 20.19 4.33
N LEU A 62 15.99 20.64 3.27
CA LEU A 62 16.44 19.76 2.20
C LEU A 62 17.26 18.60 2.78
N GLY A 63 18.18 18.86 3.72
CA GLY A 63 18.95 17.82 4.41
C GLY A 63 18.07 16.77 5.09
N ARG A 64 16.96 17.17 5.71
CA ARG A 64 16.00 16.22 6.32
C ARG A 64 15.32 15.33 5.29
N PHE A 65 15.01 15.84 4.10
CA PHE A 65 14.47 15.01 3.02
C PHE A 65 15.51 14.01 2.50
N LEU A 66 16.75 14.46 2.32
CA LEU A 66 17.83 13.60 1.84
C LEU A 66 18.21 12.49 2.83
N ASP A 67 18.06 12.75 4.13
CA ASP A 67 18.29 11.77 5.21
C ASP A 67 17.34 10.56 5.17
N THR A 68 16.19 10.69 4.50
CA THR A 68 15.25 9.56 4.32
C THR A 68 15.69 8.59 3.22
N CYS A 69 16.63 9.01 2.37
CA CYS A 69 17.07 8.28 1.18
C CYS A 69 18.48 7.69 1.37
N SER A 70 18.92 6.86 0.42
CA SER A 70 20.24 6.22 0.48
C SER A 70 21.38 7.25 0.38
N PRO A 71 22.25 7.39 1.40
CA PRO A 71 23.32 8.40 1.43
C PRO A 71 24.22 8.47 0.19
N PRO A 72 24.72 7.34 -0.39
CA PRO A 72 25.58 7.40 -1.58
C PRO A 72 24.85 7.91 -2.82
N THR A 73 23.56 7.60 -2.98
CA THR A 73 22.76 8.13 -4.11
C THR A 73 22.54 9.63 -3.99
N MET A 74 22.28 10.12 -2.76
CA MET A 74 22.06 11.53 -2.49
C MET A 74 23.35 12.33 -2.67
N LEU A 75 24.49 11.79 -2.25
CA LEU A 75 25.79 12.36 -2.53
C LEU A 75 26.02 12.51 -4.02
N ALA A 76 25.82 11.44 -4.80
CA ALA A 76 25.99 11.47 -6.25
C ALA A 76 25.08 12.51 -6.92
N LEU A 77 23.83 12.62 -6.47
CA LEU A 77 22.86 13.58 -6.99
C LEU A 77 23.28 15.02 -6.71
N LEU A 78 23.68 15.32 -5.46
CA LEU A 78 24.13 16.66 -5.08
C LEU A 78 25.44 17.05 -5.77
N GLU A 79 26.39 16.13 -5.89
CA GLU A 79 27.63 16.36 -6.64
C GLU A 79 27.34 16.71 -8.09
N PHE A 80 26.41 15.99 -8.73
CA PHE A 80 26.01 16.29 -10.10
C PHE A 80 25.23 17.61 -10.21
N ALA A 81 24.29 17.88 -9.31
CA ALA A 81 23.45 19.08 -9.34
C ALA A 81 24.23 20.37 -9.05
N PHE A 82 25.25 20.30 -8.21
CA PHE A 82 26.07 21.45 -7.81
C PHE A 82 27.35 21.61 -8.64
N ASP A 83 27.72 20.64 -9.46
CA ASP A 83 28.82 20.81 -10.41
C ASP A 83 28.35 21.54 -11.67
N ARG A 84 28.68 22.83 -11.76
CA ARG A 84 28.33 23.69 -12.88
C ARG A 84 28.83 23.11 -14.21
N SER A 85 30.04 22.56 -14.23
CA SER A 85 30.64 22.03 -15.45
C SER A 85 29.92 20.79 -15.97
N ALA A 86 29.47 19.93 -15.05
CA ALA A 86 28.69 18.75 -15.39
C ALA A 86 27.29 19.13 -15.90
N VAL A 87 26.61 20.07 -15.24
CA VAL A 87 25.27 20.52 -15.66
C VAL A 87 25.32 21.24 -17.02
N GLU A 88 26.32 22.08 -17.26
CA GLU A 88 26.51 22.78 -18.54
C GLU A 88 26.76 21.80 -19.70
N SER A 89 27.60 20.78 -19.47
CA SER A 89 27.92 19.79 -20.50
C SER A 89 26.76 18.84 -20.81
N TRP A 90 26.09 18.33 -19.78
CA TRP A 90 25.10 17.24 -19.94
C TRP A 90 23.67 17.71 -20.12
N VAL A 91 23.30 18.86 -19.56
CA VAL A 91 21.88 19.22 -19.36
C VAL A 91 21.53 20.56 -20.01
N TYR A 92 22.44 21.54 -19.98
CA TYR A 92 22.15 22.90 -20.42
C TYR A 92 21.69 23.00 -21.87
N THR A 93 22.36 22.27 -22.77
CA THR A 93 22.01 22.25 -24.20
C THR A 93 20.60 21.71 -24.45
N GLU A 94 20.17 20.71 -23.68
CA GLU A 94 18.84 20.13 -23.77
C GLU A 94 17.78 20.99 -23.10
N TRP A 95 18.13 21.68 -22.01
CA TRP A 95 17.24 22.66 -21.37
C TRP A 95 17.00 23.89 -22.25
N ALA A 96 18.04 24.41 -22.90
CA ALA A 96 17.96 25.57 -23.78
C ALA A 96 17.05 25.34 -25.01
N LYS A 97 16.78 24.07 -25.38
CA LYS A 97 15.79 23.74 -26.43
C LYS A 97 14.35 23.96 -26.00
N ILE A 98 14.07 23.95 -24.70
CA ILE A 98 12.70 23.98 -24.14
C ILE A 98 12.42 25.30 -23.42
N TYR A 99 13.43 25.85 -22.75
CA TYR A 99 13.33 27.07 -21.94
C TYR A 99 14.33 28.11 -22.43
N ASP A 100 13.97 29.38 -22.23
CA ASP A 100 14.86 30.50 -22.53
C ASP A 100 16.15 30.41 -21.70
N GLU A 101 17.28 30.70 -22.33
CA GLU A 101 18.61 30.71 -21.69
C GLU A 101 18.63 31.60 -20.43
N ARG A 102 17.99 32.77 -20.50
CA ARG A 102 17.86 33.68 -19.35
C ARG A 102 17.14 33.03 -18.17
N PHE A 103 16.11 32.23 -18.42
CA PHE A 103 15.42 31.54 -17.34
C PHE A 103 16.34 30.50 -16.69
N ILE A 104 17.09 29.73 -17.48
CA ILE A 104 18.01 28.71 -16.98
C ILE A 104 19.15 29.34 -16.17
N GLU A 105 19.80 30.37 -16.71
CA GLU A 105 20.88 31.04 -16.00
C GLU A 105 20.38 31.75 -14.74
N GLU A 106 19.34 32.56 -14.84
CA GLU A 106 18.95 33.46 -13.75
C GLU A 106 18.12 32.79 -12.66
N SER A 107 17.22 31.88 -13.03
CA SER A 107 16.26 31.31 -12.07
C SER A 107 16.66 29.93 -11.55
N ILE A 108 17.55 29.21 -12.25
CA ILE A 108 17.93 27.84 -11.90
C ILE A 108 19.39 27.81 -11.42
N LEU A 109 20.33 28.32 -12.22
CA LEU A 109 21.76 28.21 -11.91
C LEU A 109 22.22 29.24 -10.86
N LYS A 110 21.88 30.52 -11.02
CA LYS A 110 22.28 31.58 -10.05
C LYS A 110 21.90 31.25 -8.60
N PRO A 111 20.67 30.80 -8.27
CA PRO A 111 20.32 30.49 -6.88
C PRO A 111 21.16 29.37 -6.25
N ILE A 112 21.60 28.39 -7.06
CA ILE A 112 22.47 27.31 -6.60
C ILE A 112 23.89 27.81 -6.33
N GLU A 113 24.36 28.75 -7.15
CA GLU A 113 25.66 29.40 -6.97
C GLU A 113 25.68 30.31 -5.74
N ASP A 114 24.61 31.08 -5.53
CA ASP A 114 24.47 31.95 -4.36
C ASP A 114 24.46 31.15 -3.06
N LEU A 115 23.77 30.00 -3.05
CA LEU A 115 23.66 29.09 -1.89
C LEU A 115 24.80 28.07 -1.83
N ARG A 116 25.88 28.25 -2.59
CA ARG A 116 26.95 27.25 -2.74
C ARG A 116 27.61 26.89 -1.41
N HIS A 117 27.88 27.87 -0.56
CA HIS A 117 28.53 27.63 0.73
C HIS A 117 27.68 26.79 1.68
N GLU A 118 26.38 27.04 1.75
CA GLU A 118 25.45 26.22 2.54
C GLU A 118 25.33 24.81 1.94
N CYS A 119 25.26 24.71 0.61
CA CYS A 119 25.23 23.45 -0.10
C CYS A 119 26.50 22.61 0.14
N ASP A 120 27.68 23.24 0.22
CA ASP A 120 28.94 22.56 0.53
C ASP A 120 28.93 21.96 1.95
N THR A 121 28.32 22.64 2.93
CA THR A 121 28.17 22.08 4.28
C THR A 121 27.25 20.86 4.29
N LEU A 122 26.16 20.89 3.51
CA LEU A 122 25.24 19.77 3.35
C LEU A 122 25.98 18.60 2.64
N LEU A 123 26.69 18.90 1.56
CA LEU A 123 27.46 17.91 0.79
C LEU A 123 28.48 17.17 1.68
N ASN A 124 29.22 17.88 2.52
CA ASN A 124 30.14 17.26 3.48
C ASN A 124 29.42 16.40 4.51
N ALA A 125 28.26 16.84 5.01
CA ALA A 125 27.46 16.05 5.95
C ALA A 125 26.96 14.74 5.32
N VAL A 126 26.48 14.77 4.08
CA VAL A 126 26.04 13.57 3.33
C VAL A 126 27.24 12.68 2.97
N SER A 127 28.39 13.27 2.64
CA SER A 127 29.63 12.53 2.38
C SER A 127 30.14 11.77 3.60
N ARG A 128 30.12 12.39 4.78
CA ARG A 128 30.44 11.70 6.03
C ARG A 128 29.51 10.51 6.27
N LYS A 129 28.22 10.63 5.93
CA LYS A 129 27.26 9.53 6.07
C LYS A 129 27.47 8.42 5.03
N ALA A 130 27.84 8.76 3.80
CA ALA A 130 28.02 7.81 2.71
C ALA A 130 29.37 7.07 2.77
N THR A 131 30.46 7.79 3.01
CA THR A 131 31.84 7.31 2.86
C THR A 131 32.63 7.34 4.17
N GLY A 132 32.17 8.10 5.17
CA GLY A 132 32.92 8.34 6.42
C GLY A 132 33.99 9.43 6.29
N THR A 133 34.07 10.10 5.14
CA THR A 133 35.05 11.17 4.83
C THR A 133 34.33 12.40 4.27
N ASP A 134 34.92 13.59 4.43
CA ASP A 134 34.40 14.83 3.83
C ASP A 134 34.62 14.85 2.31
N ALA A 135 33.66 15.42 1.55
CA ALA A 135 33.68 15.46 0.09
C ALA A 135 34.84 16.32 -0.46
N LYS A 136 35.25 17.34 0.31
CA LYS A 136 36.36 18.26 -0.03
C LYS A 136 37.67 17.95 0.69
N VAL A 137 37.79 16.81 1.38
CA VAL A 137 39.13 16.37 1.77
C VAL A 137 39.77 15.86 0.51
N ASP A 138 40.66 16.70 -0.02
CA ASP A 138 41.62 16.36 -1.05
C ASP A 138 42.00 14.88 -0.93
N HIS A 139 42.12 14.20 -2.06
CA HIS A 139 42.91 12.98 -2.15
C HIS A 139 44.41 13.23 -1.83
N SER A 140 44.74 14.18 -0.95
CA SER A 140 45.85 14.03 -0.02
C SER A 140 45.55 12.78 0.81
N LEU A 141 46.03 11.67 0.27
CA LEU A 141 46.29 10.40 0.92
C LEU A 141 46.15 10.51 2.45
N PRO A 142 45.35 9.65 3.11
CA PRO A 142 45.39 9.57 4.58
C PRO A 142 46.86 9.48 5.01
N PRO A 143 47.26 10.02 6.18
CA PRO A 143 48.65 10.00 6.62
C PRO A 143 49.18 8.59 6.40
N ILE A 144 50.08 8.48 5.43
CA ILE A 144 50.59 7.21 4.95
C ILE A 144 51.07 6.50 6.20
N LYS A 145 50.42 5.41 6.61
CA LYS A 145 51.00 4.46 7.56
C LYS A 145 52.46 4.32 7.13
N PRO A 146 53.45 4.56 8.02
CA PRO A 146 54.84 4.78 7.61
C PRO A 146 55.19 3.73 6.59
N ARG A 147 55.53 4.16 5.36
CA ARG A 147 55.85 3.25 4.25
C ARG A 147 56.81 2.23 4.83
N ILE A 148 56.43 0.95 4.84
CA ILE A 148 57.31 -0.13 5.28
C ILE A 148 58.62 0.10 4.54
N LYS A 149 59.71 0.24 5.29
CA LYS A 149 61.04 0.57 4.75
C LYS A 149 61.27 -0.34 3.54
N HIS A 150 61.48 0.26 2.38
CA HIS A 150 61.71 -0.47 1.14
C HIS A 150 62.91 -1.39 1.35
N THR A 151 62.76 -2.68 1.04
CA THR A 151 63.82 -3.65 1.24
C THR A 151 64.96 -3.34 0.27
N VAL A 152 66.12 -2.96 0.80
CA VAL A 152 67.34 -2.83 0.01
C VAL A 152 67.82 -4.24 -0.34
N PRO A 153 68.08 -4.58 -1.61
CA PRO A 153 68.55 -5.90 -1.98
C PRO A 153 69.93 -6.16 -1.36
N SER A 154 69.97 -7.04 -0.37
CA SER A 154 71.21 -7.65 0.10
C SER A 154 71.61 -8.76 -0.88
N PRO A 155 72.89 -8.89 -1.26
CA PRO A 155 73.33 -10.05 -2.04
C PRO A 155 72.97 -11.33 -1.27
N PHE A 156 72.33 -12.27 -1.97
CA PHE A 156 71.84 -13.51 -1.38
C PHE A 156 72.99 -14.50 -1.23
N GLN A 157 73.07 -15.19 -0.08
CA GLN A 157 73.80 -16.46 -0.05
C GLN A 157 73.03 -17.47 -0.91
N LEU A 158 73.70 -18.02 -1.93
CA LEU A 158 73.20 -19.13 -2.75
C LEU A 158 72.82 -20.29 -1.82
N THR A 159 71.52 -20.44 -1.57
CA THR A 159 70.95 -21.55 -0.81
C THR A 159 70.50 -22.61 -1.80
N GLU A 160 70.80 -23.87 -1.50
CA GLU A 160 70.36 -25.00 -2.31
C GLU A 160 68.83 -25.01 -2.42
N PRO A 161 68.27 -25.27 -3.62
CA PRO A 161 66.84 -25.19 -3.84
C PRO A 161 66.11 -26.22 -2.96
N LYS A 162 65.20 -25.73 -2.12
CA LYS A 162 64.31 -26.61 -1.36
C LYS A 162 63.47 -27.46 -2.32
N PRO A 163 63.26 -28.76 -2.02
CA PRO A 163 62.48 -29.63 -2.87
C PRO A 163 61.05 -29.09 -3.04
N ARG A 164 60.52 -29.16 -4.27
CA ARG A 164 59.18 -28.65 -4.61
C ARG A 164 58.13 -29.36 -3.76
N GLN A 165 57.39 -28.61 -2.95
CA GLN A 165 56.20 -29.14 -2.28
C GLN A 165 55.02 -29.09 -3.25
N LEU A 166 54.32 -30.22 -3.36
CA LEU A 166 53.11 -30.33 -4.16
C LEU A 166 52.02 -29.40 -3.58
N PRO A 167 51.20 -28.76 -4.44
CA PRO A 167 50.11 -27.93 -3.97
C PRO A 167 49.15 -28.77 -3.11
N VAL A 168 48.85 -28.25 -1.91
CA VAL A 168 47.94 -28.91 -0.98
C VAL A 168 46.56 -29.02 -1.65
N PRO A 169 45.92 -30.21 -1.66
CA PRO A 169 44.57 -30.36 -2.20
C PRO A 169 43.62 -29.38 -1.53
N ARG A 170 42.77 -28.72 -2.33
CA ARG A 170 41.75 -27.80 -1.80
C ARG A 170 40.79 -28.58 -0.90
N GLU A 171 40.59 -28.09 0.32
CA GLU A 171 39.61 -28.67 1.24
C GLU A 171 38.22 -28.61 0.61
N THR A 172 37.56 -29.77 0.52
CA THR A 172 36.16 -29.84 0.11
C THR A 172 35.31 -29.07 1.11
N ILE A 173 34.44 -28.18 0.61
CA ILE A 173 33.50 -27.43 1.45
C ILE A 173 32.66 -28.44 2.24
N LYS A 174 32.81 -28.45 3.56
CA LYS A 174 31.99 -29.30 4.43
C LYS A 174 30.53 -28.88 4.27
N PRO A 175 29.57 -29.82 4.11
CA PRO A 175 28.16 -29.46 4.04
C PRO A 175 27.77 -28.70 5.32
N VAL A 176 27.11 -27.55 5.17
CA VAL A 176 26.63 -26.75 6.30
C VAL A 176 25.50 -27.53 6.97
N THR A 177 25.77 -28.14 8.11
CA THR A 177 24.75 -28.80 8.92
C THR A 177 23.95 -27.75 9.69
N SER A 178 22.62 -27.75 9.57
CA SER A 178 21.74 -26.85 10.31
C SER A 178 21.87 -27.06 11.82
N ARG A 179 21.79 -25.98 12.59
CA ARG A 179 21.70 -26.07 14.06
C ARG A 179 20.46 -26.90 14.46
N PRO A 180 20.55 -27.74 15.50
CA PRO A 180 19.39 -28.52 15.96
C PRO A 180 18.28 -27.58 16.42
N VAL A 181 17.04 -27.96 16.13
CA VAL A 181 15.85 -27.21 16.56
C VAL A 181 15.83 -27.17 18.09
N PRO A 182 15.54 -26.01 18.73
CA PRO A 182 15.44 -25.93 20.19
C PRO A 182 14.44 -26.94 20.75
N GLU A 183 14.81 -27.67 21.81
CA GLU A 183 13.95 -28.69 22.45
C GLU A 183 12.64 -28.13 23.00
N SER A 184 12.59 -26.80 23.24
CA SER A 184 11.39 -26.08 23.65
C SER A 184 10.26 -26.13 22.61
N LEU A 185 10.59 -26.31 21.33
CA LEU A 185 9.60 -26.41 20.26
C LEU A 185 8.83 -27.73 20.32
N SER A 186 9.44 -28.80 20.84
CA SER A 186 8.84 -30.13 21.02
C SER A 186 8.23 -30.39 22.40
N ALA A 187 8.41 -29.47 23.35
CA ALA A 187 8.01 -29.69 24.76
C ALA A 187 6.48 -29.73 24.98
N ASN A 188 5.73 -29.05 24.10
CA ASN A 188 4.27 -28.96 24.20
C ASN A 188 3.62 -29.89 23.17
N SER A 189 3.04 -30.98 23.66
CA SER A 189 2.22 -31.87 22.84
C SER A 189 0.84 -31.26 22.60
N LEU A 190 0.19 -31.65 21.50
CA LEU A 190 -1.16 -31.19 21.14
C LEU A 190 -2.18 -31.46 22.27
N ARG A 191 -1.97 -32.53 23.05
CA ARG A 191 -2.79 -32.84 24.24
C ARG A 191 -2.64 -31.79 25.34
N LYS A 192 -1.40 -31.41 25.67
CA LYS A 192 -1.13 -30.35 26.67
C LYS A 192 -1.71 -29.00 26.25
N ILE A 193 -1.67 -28.68 24.95
CA ILE A 193 -2.25 -27.44 24.41
C ILE A 193 -3.78 -27.45 24.59
N LYS A 194 -4.44 -28.58 24.26
CA LYS A 194 -5.89 -28.72 24.46
C LYS A 194 -6.31 -28.62 25.92
N GLU A 195 -5.58 -29.28 26.82
CA GLU A 195 -5.84 -29.20 28.27
C GLU A 195 -5.65 -27.75 28.79
N GLN A 196 -4.63 -27.03 28.29
CA GLN A 196 -4.42 -25.62 28.63
C GLN A 196 -5.53 -24.71 28.10
N ASP A 197 -6.02 -24.96 26.87
CA ASP A 197 -7.10 -24.19 26.28
C ASP A 197 -8.44 -24.47 26.98
N GLU A 198 -8.71 -25.71 27.35
CA GLU A 198 -9.88 -26.10 28.16
C GLU A 198 -9.83 -25.43 29.54
N ALA A 199 -8.69 -25.46 30.22
CA ALA A 199 -8.50 -24.77 31.49
C ALA A 199 -8.69 -23.24 31.35
N ARG A 200 -8.17 -22.64 30.28
CA ARG A 200 -8.35 -21.20 29.99
C ARG A 200 -9.81 -20.86 29.72
N LEU A 201 -10.54 -21.72 29.04
CA LEU A 201 -11.96 -21.55 28.74
C LEU A 201 -12.82 -21.64 30.01
N LEU A 202 -12.52 -22.60 30.91
CA LEU A 202 -13.18 -22.70 32.22
C LEU A 202 -12.94 -21.45 33.07
N MET A 203 -11.68 -20.99 33.17
CA MET A 203 -11.35 -19.75 33.88
C MET A 203 -12.05 -18.52 33.28
N THR A 204 -12.21 -18.48 31.97
CA THR A 204 -12.94 -17.39 31.28
C THR A 204 -14.44 -17.47 31.57
N LYS A 205 -15.00 -18.68 31.58
CA LYS A 205 -16.41 -18.93 31.92
C LYS A 205 -16.70 -18.52 33.36
N GLU A 206 -15.85 -18.90 34.31
CA GLU A 206 -15.97 -18.52 35.73
C GLU A 206 -15.83 -17.00 35.93
N LYS A 207 -14.91 -16.35 35.22
CA LYS A 207 -14.79 -14.87 35.22
C LYS A 207 -16.03 -14.21 34.64
N THR A 208 -16.60 -14.78 33.58
CA THR A 208 -17.79 -14.25 32.92
C THR A 208 -19.03 -14.42 33.82
N GLN A 209 -19.19 -15.58 34.46
CA GLN A 209 -20.25 -15.84 35.43
C GLN A 209 -20.11 -14.97 36.68
N SER A 210 -18.88 -14.75 37.17
CA SER A 210 -18.63 -13.81 38.27
C SER A 210 -18.94 -12.36 37.87
N LYS A 211 -18.69 -11.98 36.61
CA LYS A 211 -18.94 -10.62 36.09
C LYS A 211 -20.42 -10.35 35.85
N TYR A 212 -21.16 -11.37 35.42
CA TYR A 212 -22.59 -11.31 35.15
C TYR A 212 -23.28 -12.39 36.00
N GLY A 213 -23.53 -12.08 37.27
CA GLY A 213 -24.30 -12.94 38.15
C GLY A 213 -25.72 -13.17 37.60
N GLU A 214 -26.37 -14.27 38.02
CA GLU A 214 -27.66 -14.75 37.51
C GLU A 214 -28.78 -13.68 37.50
N ASP A 215 -28.67 -12.65 38.33
CA ASP A 215 -29.64 -11.57 38.49
C ASP A 215 -29.62 -10.50 37.38
N THR A 216 -28.70 -10.59 36.40
CA THR A 216 -28.56 -9.58 35.32
C THR A 216 -29.29 -9.91 34.02
N VAL A 217 -30.06 -11.00 33.97
CA VAL A 217 -30.91 -11.29 32.81
C VAL A 217 -32.30 -10.68 33.06
N PRO A 218 -32.74 -9.66 32.30
CA PRO A 218 -34.10 -9.14 32.43
C PRO A 218 -35.10 -10.21 31.95
N THR A 219 -35.73 -10.90 32.89
CA THR A 219 -36.81 -11.85 32.60
C THR A 219 -38.04 -11.06 32.15
N LEU A 220 -38.34 -11.11 30.86
CA LEU A 220 -39.56 -10.51 30.33
C LEU A 220 -40.79 -11.20 30.94
N VAL A 221 -41.80 -10.43 31.36
CA VAL A 221 -43.07 -10.93 31.92
C VAL A 221 -43.76 -11.95 30.98
N THR A 222 -43.46 -11.91 29.69
CA THR A 222 -43.94 -12.84 28.67
C THR A 222 -43.33 -14.24 28.76
N ALA A 223 -42.17 -14.41 29.39
CA ALA A 223 -41.49 -15.71 29.51
C ALA A 223 -42.18 -16.68 30.49
N GLY A 224 -43.00 -16.16 31.42
CA GLY A 224 -43.78 -16.98 32.37
C GLY A 224 -45.11 -17.50 31.81
N ARG A 225 -45.45 -17.23 30.55
CA ARG A 225 -46.66 -17.78 29.93
C ARG A 225 -46.38 -19.22 29.51
N ALA A 226 -47.01 -20.19 30.17
CA ALA A 226 -46.92 -21.63 29.89
C ALA A 226 -47.64 -22.03 28.58
N ALA A 227 -47.45 -21.27 27.52
CA ALA A 227 -47.76 -21.73 26.18
C ALA A 227 -46.49 -22.38 25.63
N ASP A 228 -46.60 -23.58 25.09
CA ASP A 228 -45.52 -24.26 24.40
C ASP A 228 -45.31 -23.57 23.04
N ILE A 229 -44.74 -22.35 23.07
CA ILE A 229 -44.61 -21.45 21.92
C ILE A 229 -43.81 -22.13 20.81
N ASP A 230 -42.83 -22.94 21.18
CA ASP A 230 -41.97 -23.65 20.23
C ASP A 230 -42.76 -24.73 19.47
N SER A 231 -43.66 -25.45 20.16
CA SER A 231 -44.56 -26.40 19.50
C SER A 231 -45.53 -25.70 18.52
N LEU A 232 -46.16 -24.60 18.95
CA LEU A 232 -47.08 -23.82 18.09
C LEU A 232 -46.37 -23.22 16.88
N ARG A 233 -45.14 -22.74 17.08
CA ARG A 233 -44.33 -22.14 16.03
C ARG A 233 -43.94 -23.18 15.00
N LYS A 234 -43.56 -24.38 15.44
CA LYS A 234 -43.26 -25.51 14.57
C LYS A 234 -44.49 -25.95 13.77
N GLU A 235 -45.66 -26.06 14.39
CA GLU A 235 -46.90 -26.38 13.68
C GLU A 235 -47.27 -25.33 12.62
N MET A 236 -47.06 -24.04 12.92
CA MET A 236 -47.28 -22.95 11.97
C MET A 236 -46.27 -22.98 10.81
N GLU A 237 -45.00 -23.25 11.10
CA GLU A 237 -43.95 -23.38 10.09
C GLU A 237 -44.21 -24.59 9.19
N ASP A 238 -44.63 -25.73 9.74
CA ASP A 238 -44.97 -26.94 9.00
C ASP A 238 -46.17 -26.70 8.08
N LYS A 239 -47.20 -25.97 8.54
CA LYS A 239 -48.34 -25.56 7.69
C LYS A 239 -47.89 -24.67 6.52
N ARG A 240 -47.02 -23.69 6.78
CA ARG A 240 -46.45 -22.82 5.73
C ARG A 240 -45.55 -23.58 4.77
N PHE A 241 -44.79 -24.57 5.27
CA PHE A 241 -43.97 -25.44 4.44
C PHE A 241 -44.81 -26.38 3.58
N ALA A 242 -45.94 -26.88 4.09
CA ALA A 242 -46.87 -27.71 3.33
C ALA A 242 -47.56 -26.94 2.19
N GLU A 243 -47.81 -25.64 2.38
CA GLU A 243 -48.33 -24.75 1.33
C GLU A 243 -47.29 -24.42 0.24
N CYS A 244 -45.99 -24.57 0.53
CA CYS A 244 -44.93 -24.33 -0.45
C CYS A 244 -44.91 -25.43 -1.53
N THR A 245 -45.39 -25.10 -2.73
CA THR A 245 -45.35 -25.97 -3.92
C THR A 245 -43.91 -26.20 -4.43
N PHE A 246 -42.96 -25.36 -4.04
CA PHE A 246 -41.56 -25.46 -4.45
C PHE A 246 -40.81 -26.46 -3.55
N GLN A 247 -40.60 -27.67 -4.06
CA GLN A 247 -39.71 -28.68 -3.46
C GLN A 247 -38.40 -28.75 -4.26
N PRO A 248 -37.40 -27.92 -3.96
CA PRO A 248 -36.10 -28.02 -4.62
C PRO A 248 -35.44 -29.35 -4.24
N SER A 249 -34.69 -29.96 -5.17
CA SER A 249 -33.88 -31.13 -4.81
C SER A 249 -32.93 -30.74 -3.67
N PRO A 250 -32.78 -31.55 -2.62
CA PRO A 250 -31.89 -31.23 -1.51
C PRO A 250 -30.50 -30.92 -2.06
N ALA A 251 -29.92 -29.80 -1.63
CA ALA A 251 -28.58 -29.41 -2.04
C ALA A 251 -27.62 -30.57 -1.72
N LYS A 252 -26.84 -30.99 -2.72
CA LYS A 252 -25.81 -32.01 -2.50
C LYS A 252 -24.92 -31.52 -1.37
N PRO A 253 -24.62 -32.37 -0.36
CA PRO A 253 -23.77 -31.97 0.74
C PRO A 253 -22.45 -31.45 0.18
N VAL A 254 -21.97 -30.32 0.70
CA VAL A 254 -20.69 -29.74 0.30
C VAL A 254 -19.63 -30.84 0.46
N PRO A 255 -18.90 -31.21 -0.60
CA PRO A 255 -17.83 -32.18 -0.49
C PRO A 255 -16.89 -31.76 0.62
N LYS A 256 -16.65 -32.64 1.60
CA LYS A 256 -15.66 -32.37 2.64
C LYS A 256 -14.34 -32.07 1.94
N VAL A 257 -13.77 -30.88 2.20
CA VAL A 257 -12.49 -30.46 1.63
C VAL A 257 -11.47 -31.52 2.03
N LEU A 258 -11.05 -32.32 1.04
CA LEU A 258 -9.94 -33.26 1.21
C LEU A 258 -8.66 -32.41 1.38
N PRO A 259 -7.67 -32.88 2.18
CA PRO A 259 -6.40 -32.17 2.34
C PRO A 259 -5.76 -31.91 0.96
N GLU A 260 -5.09 -30.76 0.81
CA GLU A 260 -4.47 -30.27 -0.43
C GLU A 260 -3.76 -31.38 -1.20
N SER A 261 -4.47 -31.95 -2.17
CA SER A 261 -3.89 -32.79 -3.21
C SER A 261 -3.41 -31.88 -4.33
N GLU A 262 -2.26 -32.18 -4.95
CA GLU A 262 -1.85 -31.56 -6.21
C GLU A 262 -2.91 -31.86 -7.30
N VAL A 263 -3.91 -30.98 -7.44
CA VAL A 263 -4.95 -31.12 -8.44
C VAL A 263 -4.33 -30.80 -9.79
N LYS A 264 -3.95 -31.84 -10.53
CA LYS A 264 -3.57 -31.69 -11.94
C LYS A 264 -4.77 -31.12 -12.69
N ALA A 265 -4.60 -29.96 -13.32
CA ALA A 265 -5.66 -29.33 -14.08
C ALA A 265 -6.14 -30.28 -15.20
N THR A 266 -7.39 -30.74 -15.10
CA THR A 266 -8.01 -31.57 -16.13
C THR A 266 -8.03 -30.79 -17.45
N SER A 267 -7.86 -31.48 -18.58
CA SER A 267 -7.92 -30.88 -19.92
C SER A 267 -9.15 -29.98 -20.14
N ALA A 268 -10.31 -30.40 -19.63
CA ALA A 268 -11.55 -29.62 -19.69
C ALA A 268 -11.52 -28.31 -18.86
N SER A 269 -10.70 -28.24 -17.81
CA SER A 269 -10.47 -27.01 -17.04
C SER A 269 -9.59 -26.06 -17.84
N LEU A 270 -8.50 -26.59 -18.43
CA LEU A 270 -7.61 -25.81 -19.28
C LEU A 270 -8.33 -25.24 -20.50
N LEU A 271 -9.21 -26.02 -21.16
CA LEU A 271 -9.99 -25.54 -22.30
C LEU A 271 -10.99 -24.45 -21.92
N ARG A 272 -11.59 -24.52 -20.73
CA ARG A 272 -12.50 -23.47 -20.23
C ARG A 272 -11.74 -22.18 -19.93
N GLU A 273 -10.63 -22.28 -19.21
CA GLU A 273 -9.75 -21.15 -18.93
C GLU A 273 -9.20 -20.52 -20.21
N TYR A 274 -8.76 -21.37 -21.16
CA TYR A 274 -8.30 -20.92 -22.47
C TYR A 274 -9.41 -20.19 -23.22
N SER A 275 -10.63 -20.75 -23.27
CA SER A 275 -11.76 -20.07 -23.94
C SER A 275 -12.12 -18.72 -23.31
N LEU A 276 -11.97 -18.59 -21.98
CA LEU A 276 -12.20 -17.35 -21.26
C LEU A 276 -11.11 -16.33 -21.58
N LEU A 277 -9.85 -16.76 -21.60
CA LEU A 277 -8.70 -15.95 -21.98
C LEU A 277 -8.80 -15.48 -23.44
N THR A 278 -9.12 -16.38 -24.37
CA THR A 278 -9.29 -16.05 -25.79
C THR A 278 -10.38 -15.01 -25.98
N LYS A 279 -11.53 -15.15 -25.31
CA LYS A 279 -12.59 -14.14 -25.37
C LYS A 279 -12.14 -12.78 -24.83
N LYS A 280 -11.36 -12.75 -23.74
CA LYS A 280 -10.79 -11.49 -23.23
C LYS A 280 -9.82 -10.86 -24.22
N GLN A 281 -8.96 -11.67 -24.82
CA GLN A 281 -8.01 -11.22 -25.84
C GLN A 281 -8.71 -10.69 -27.09
N GLU A 282 -9.78 -11.34 -27.54
CA GLU A 282 -10.61 -10.87 -28.66
C GLU A 282 -11.25 -9.52 -28.35
N LEU A 283 -11.81 -9.34 -27.14
CA LEU A 283 -12.37 -8.05 -26.72
C LEU A 283 -11.30 -6.95 -26.66
N GLU A 284 -10.14 -7.22 -26.05
CA GLU A 284 -9.02 -6.27 -26.01
C GLU A 284 -8.52 -5.94 -27.41
N HIS A 285 -8.40 -6.94 -28.29
CA HIS A 285 -8.02 -6.76 -29.68
C HIS A 285 -9.02 -5.88 -30.44
N ASP A 286 -10.32 -6.09 -30.25
CA ASP A 286 -11.35 -5.29 -30.90
C ASP A 286 -11.36 -3.84 -30.40
N ILE A 287 -11.13 -3.61 -29.10
CA ILE A 287 -10.95 -2.27 -28.53
C ILE A 287 -9.74 -1.58 -29.17
N LEU A 288 -8.59 -2.28 -29.25
CA LEU A 288 -7.39 -1.74 -29.88
C LEU A 288 -7.62 -1.46 -31.37
N ARG A 289 -8.34 -2.34 -32.07
CA ARG A 289 -8.68 -2.17 -33.48
C ARG A 289 -9.56 -0.94 -33.69
N GLN A 290 -10.59 -0.75 -32.87
CA GLN A 290 -11.45 0.42 -32.89
C GLN A 290 -10.66 1.71 -32.61
N TYR A 291 -9.78 1.68 -31.62
CA TYR A 291 -8.87 2.78 -31.34
C TYR A 291 -7.97 3.12 -32.55
N LEU A 292 -7.44 2.10 -33.23
CA LEU A 292 -6.62 2.31 -34.43
C LEU A 292 -7.43 2.87 -35.60
N THR A 293 -8.68 2.46 -35.78
CA THR A 293 -9.53 2.94 -36.90
C THR A 293 -10.11 4.33 -36.64
N GLU A 294 -10.52 4.62 -35.41
CA GLU A 294 -11.24 5.84 -35.04
C GLU A 294 -10.30 6.90 -34.43
N LEU A 295 -9.08 6.51 -34.06
CA LEU A 295 -8.09 7.34 -33.39
C LEU A 295 -8.60 7.97 -32.07
N ARG A 296 -9.65 7.39 -31.50
CA ARG A 296 -10.35 7.86 -30.30
C ARG A 296 -10.44 6.72 -29.28
N ASP A 297 -10.25 7.06 -28.02
CA ASP A 297 -10.44 6.14 -26.90
C ASP A 297 -11.92 6.15 -26.43
N ALA A 298 -12.48 4.96 -26.17
CA ALA A 298 -13.84 4.77 -25.66
C ALA A 298 -13.93 4.82 -24.12
N SER A 299 -12.79 4.95 -23.43
CA SER A 299 -12.72 5.04 -21.96
C SER A 299 -13.60 6.14 -21.38
N GLU A 300 -13.61 7.34 -21.97
CA GLU A 300 -14.44 8.46 -21.53
C GLU A 300 -15.94 8.14 -21.56
N PHE A 301 -16.39 7.41 -22.59
CA PHE A 301 -17.78 7.00 -22.73
C PHE A 301 -18.17 5.96 -21.67
N HIS A 302 -17.31 4.96 -21.43
CA HIS A 302 -17.57 3.94 -20.42
C HIS A 302 -17.52 4.49 -18.99
N ASP A 303 -16.63 5.44 -18.71
CA ASP A 303 -16.57 6.12 -17.42
C ASP A 303 -17.83 6.96 -17.18
N TRP A 304 -18.29 7.68 -18.21
CA TRP A 304 -19.57 8.38 -18.15
C TRP A 304 -20.74 7.42 -17.92
N GLN A 305 -20.79 6.29 -18.64
CA GLN A 305 -21.85 5.30 -18.51
C GLN A 305 -21.89 4.69 -17.11
N ASN A 306 -20.73 4.31 -16.56
CA ASN A 306 -20.61 3.80 -15.20
C ASN A 306 -21.06 4.84 -14.16
N ARG A 307 -20.71 6.12 -14.38
CA ARG A 307 -21.17 7.21 -13.52
C ARG A 307 -22.69 7.39 -13.57
N MET A 308 -23.30 7.28 -14.75
CA MET A 308 -24.77 7.35 -14.89
C MET A 308 -25.45 6.18 -14.16
N TYR A 309 -24.98 4.95 -14.36
CA TYR A 309 -25.54 3.80 -13.63
C TYR A 309 -25.41 3.93 -12.12
N ALA A 310 -24.27 4.42 -11.63
CA ALA A 310 -24.08 4.66 -10.19
C ALA A 310 -25.03 5.75 -9.66
N GLN A 311 -25.33 6.77 -10.46
CA GLN A 311 -26.31 7.80 -10.12
C GLN A 311 -27.73 7.22 -10.10
N ASP A 312 -28.12 6.45 -11.12
CA ASP A 312 -29.44 5.82 -11.19
C ASP A 312 -29.67 4.86 -10.01
N GLU A 313 -28.66 4.06 -9.63
CA GLU A 313 -28.75 3.19 -8.45
C GLU A 313 -28.93 3.97 -7.14
N LEU A 314 -28.27 5.12 -7.02
CA LEU A 314 -28.35 5.97 -5.84
C LEU A 314 -29.73 6.64 -5.76
N ASP A 315 -30.25 7.11 -6.89
CA ASP A 315 -31.57 7.73 -6.98
C ASP A 315 -32.68 6.72 -6.68
N GLU A 316 -32.58 5.47 -7.15
CA GLU A 316 -33.52 4.42 -6.80
C GLU A 316 -33.49 4.08 -5.30
N LYS A 317 -32.28 3.98 -4.70
CA LYS A 317 -32.14 3.79 -3.25
C LYS A 317 -32.79 4.95 -2.48
N LEU A 318 -32.54 6.19 -2.88
CA LEU A 318 -33.16 7.37 -2.27
C LEU A 318 -34.68 7.38 -2.41
N ARG A 319 -35.20 6.99 -3.58
CA ARG A 319 -36.63 6.88 -3.84
C ARG A 319 -37.30 5.87 -2.93
N LEU A 320 -36.70 4.69 -2.76
CA LEU A 320 -37.20 3.65 -1.87
C LEU A 320 -37.20 4.11 -0.41
N GLU A 321 -36.12 4.76 0.05
CA GLU A 321 -36.04 5.30 1.41
C GLU A 321 -37.08 6.41 1.67
N ARG A 322 -37.27 7.33 0.72
CA ARG A 322 -38.35 8.33 0.79
C ARG A 322 -39.71 7.69 0.92
N ARG A 323 -40.00 6.66 0.11
CA ARG A 323 -41.28 5.94 0.15
C ARG A 323 -41.51 5.24 1.49
N LYS A 324 -40.46 4.65 2.08
CA LYS A 324 -40.54 4.07 3.42
C LYS A 324 -40.90 5.13 4.47
N LEU A 325 -40.22 6.27 4.44
CA LEU A 325 -40.49 7.39 5.36
C LEU A 325 -41.92 7.92 5.20
N GLU A 326 -42.38 8.11 3.97
CA GLU A 326 -43.76 8.53 3.68
C GLU A 326 -44.78 7.52 4.20
N MET A 327 -44.53 6.21 4.01
CA MET A 327 -45.38 5.16 4.56
C MET A 327 -45.42 5.19 6.10
N HIS A 328 -44.27 5.40 6.75
CA HIS A 328 -44.19 5.52 8.19
C HIS A 328 -44.99 6.74 8.70
N LEU A 329 -44.79 7.89 8.08
CA LEU A 329 -45.49 9.13 8.42
C LEU A 329 -47.01 9.01 8.21
N ALA A 330 -47.45 8.41 7.09
CA ALA A 330 -48.86 8.17 6.83
C ALA A 330 -49.49 7.23 7.87
N ARG A 331 -48.76 6.19 8.30
CA ARG A 331 -49.20 5.29 9.37
C ARG A 331 -49.37 6.03 10.70
N GLU A 332 -48.41 6.86 11.06
CA GLU A 332 -48.47 7.66 12.29
C GLU A 332 -49.64 8.64 12.26
N GLN A 333 -49.81 9.38 11.16
CA GLN A 333 -50.94 10.29 10.97
C GLN A 333 -52.29 9.57 11.04
N ALA A 334 -52.42 8.39 10.43
CA ALA A 334 -53.64 7.59 10.52
C ALA A 334 -53.93 7.12 11.95
N ALA A 335 -52.89 6.72 12.69
CA ALA A 335 -53.02 6.33 14.10
C ALA A 335 -53.42 7.52 14.99
N GLU A 336 -52.85 8.70 14.76
CA GLU A 336 -53.22 9.93 15.46
C GLU A 336 -54.64 10.38 15.14
N ALA A 337 -55.04 10.35 13.87
CA ALA A 337 -56.39 10.68 13.43
C ALA A 337 -57.43 9.73 14.07
N SER A 338 -57.13 8.43 14.12
CA SER A 338 -57.97 7.43 14.79
C SER A 338 -58.12 7.72 16.29
N LYS A 339 -57.01 8.01 16.98
CA LYS A 339 -57.03 8.43 18.40
C LYS A 339 -57.86 9.70 18.60
N ALA A 340 -57.70 10.70 17.74
CA ALA A 340 -58.44 11.96 17.81
C ALA A 340 -59.94 11.75 17.58
N HIS A 341 -60.31 10.91 16.61
CA HIS A 341 -61.70 10.52 16.37
C HIS A 341 -62.30 9.80 17.58
N HIS A 342 -61.58 8.84 18.17
CA HIS A 342 -62.02 8.14 19.37
C HIS A 342 -62.22 9.09 20.56
N ARG A 343 -61.30 10.05 20.77
CA ARG A 343 -61.45 11.11 21.78
C ARG A 343 -62.70 11.96 21.55
N ARG A 344 -62.95 12.41 20.32
CA ARG A 344 -64.15 13.18 19.97
C ARG A 344 -65.43 12.40 20.26
N ASN A 345 -65.47 11.13 19.86
CA ASN A 345 -66.63 10.26 20.14
C ASN A 345 -66.86 10.08 21.63
N ASN A 346 -65.81 9.89 22.43
CA ASN A 346 -65.93 9.77 23.89
C ASN A 346 -66.50 11.06 24.52
N VAL A 347 -66.07 12.23 24.05
CA VAL A 347 -66.60 13.53 24.52
C VAL A 347 -68.07 13.72 24.12
N LEU A 348 -68.44 13.38 22.88
CA LEU A 348 -69.84 13.44 22.46
C LEU A 348 -70.73 12.48 23.26
N ALA A 349 -70.24 11.27 23.52
CA ALA A 349 -70.94 10.29 24.33
C ALA A 349 -71.08 10.72 25.80
N SER A 350 -70.11 11.44 26.37
CA SER A 350 -70.26 12.00 27.72
C SER A 350 -71.30 13.12 27.75
N ILE A 351 -71.31 14.02 26.75
CA ILE A 351 -72.32 15.09 26.63
C ILE A 351 -73.73 14.50 26.53
N GLN A 352 -73.92 13.44 25.73
CA GLN A 352 -75.22 12.76 25.60
C GLN A 352 -75.70 12.04 26.87
N LYS A 353 -74.79 11.72 27.80
CA LYS A 353 -75.16 11.13 29.10
C LYS A 353 -75.57 12.19 30.14
N GLU A 354 -75.17 13.44 29.93
CA GLU A 354 -75.46 14.56 30.82
C GLU A 354 -76.77 15.29 30.44
N THR A 355 -77.26 15.09 29.22
CA THR A 355 -78.61 15.47 28.76
C THR A 355 -79.61 14.36 29.00
#